data_AF-A0A9X8DYS4-F1
#
_entry.id   AF-A0A9X8DYS4-F1
#
_cell.length_a   1.000
_cell.length_b   1.000
_cell.length_c   1.000
_cell.angle_alpha   90.00
_cell.angle_beta   90.00
_cell.angle_gamma   90.00
#
_symmetry.space_group_name_H-M   'P 1'
#
loop_
_entity.id
_entity.type
_entity.pdbx_description
1 polymer ?
#
loop_
_entity_poly.entity_id
_entity_poly.type
_entity_poly.pdbx_seq_one_letter_code
_entity_poly.pdbx_strand_id
1 'polypeptide(L)'
;MYVVQRIPLKKCDTVLTFSDGFGDNVYKDEVLQLVASAQVTSVHPSDVCSRLVHHARAFVPADTSQESALPFAAAAASAYVARVNEMSYDNKEVHIRKDQLVDRFKSKWPQLLARQVLIAKTNMKPGDVSHYSLAQLYRMATLTKKKPDDISVAMLEFG
;
A
#
# COMPACT_ATOMS: atom_id res chain seq x y z
N MET A 1 -13.27 -3.72 -14.24
CA MET A 1 -13.49 -5.10 -13.74
C MET A 1 -13.81 -5.00 -12.26
N TYR A 2 -14.88 -5.62 -11.78
CA TYR A 2 -15.22 -5.67 -10.36
C TYR A 2 -14.92 -7.07 -9.81
N VAL A 3 -14.38 -7.13 -8.60
CA VAL A 3 -14.18 -8.39 -7.87
C VAL A 3 -15.25 -8.46 -6.80
N VAL A 4 -16.00 -9.56 -6.76
CA VAL A 4 -16.99 -9.80 -5.70
C VAL A 4 -16.43 -10.89 -4.80
N GLN A 5 -16.29 -10.59 -3.51
CA GLN A 5 -15.96 -11.57 -2.48
C GLN A 5 -17.08 -11.62 -1.45
N ARG A 6 -17.30 -12.82 -0.89
CA ARG A 6 -18.22 -13.05 0.22
C ARG A 6 -17.39 -13.43 1.43
N ILE A 7 -17.50 -12.66 2.50
CA ILE A 7 -16.78 -12.89 3.75
C ILE A 7 -17.85 -13.00 4.85
N PRO A 8 -17.93 -14.12 5.58
CA PRO A 8 -18.84 -14.24 6.72
C PRO A 8 -18.37 -13.32 7.84
N LEU A 9 -19.27 -12.45 8.33
CA LEU A 9 -19.01 -11.56 9.47
C LEU A 9 -19.61 -12.14 10.75
N LYS A 10 -18.93 -11.91 11.86
CA LYS A 10 -19.37 -12.20 13.22
C LYS A 10 -19.73 -10.89 13.92
N LYS A 11 -20.60 -11.00 14.91
CA LYS A 11 -20.94 -9.88 15.78
C LYS A 11 -19.66 -9.25 16.35
N CYS A 12 -19.62 -7.93 16.36
CA CYS A 12 -18.49 -7.06 16.70
C CYS A 12 -17.32 -7.06 15.68
N ASP A 13 -17.48 -7.65 14.49
CA ASP A 13 -16.49 -7.50 13.43
C ASP A 13 -16.47 -6.06 12.91
N THR A 14 -15.27 -5.51 12.72
CA THR A 14 -15.07 -4.19 12.12
C THR A 14 -14.72 -4.33 10.64
N VAL A 15 -15.50 -3.67 9.78
CA VAL A 15 -15.22 -3.54 8.35
C VAL A 15 -14.68 -2.14 8.08
N LEU A 16 -13.43 -2.09 7.60
CA LEU A 16 -12.76 -0.86 7.18
C LEU A 16 -12.62 -0.84 5.66
N THR A 17 -13.05 0.26 5.04
CA THR A 17 -12.89 0.52 3.60
C THR A 17 -12.21 1.86 3.41
N PHE A 18 -11.39 2.00 2.38
CA PHE A 18 -10.60 3.21 2.16
C PHE A 18 -10.25 3.39 0.68
N SER A 19 -9.94 4.64 0.29
CA SER A 19 -9.40 4.94 -1.05
C SER A 19 -7.96 4.44 -1.19
N ASP A 20 -7.51 4.28 -2.44
CA ASP A 20 -6.11 3.94 -2.74
C ASP A 20 -5.12 4.98 -2.18
N GLY A 21 -5.49 6.27 -2.18
CA GLY A 21 -4.70 7.34 -1.56
C GLY A 21 -4.41 7.13 -0.08
N PHE A 22 -5.29 6.44 0.67
CA PHE A 22 -5.00 6.03 2.05
C PHE A 22 -3.95 4.92 2.08
N GLY A 23 -4.15 3.86 1.29
CA GLY A 23 -3.25 2.70 1.25
C GLY A 23 -1.86 3.00 0.68
N ASP A 24 -1.74 4.08 -0.11
CA ASP A 24 -0.47 4.59 -0.60
C ASP A 24 0.37 5.27 0.50
N ASN A 25 -0.26 5.69 1.60
CA ASN A 25 0.36 6.49 2.65
C ASN A 25 0.44 5.79 4.03
N VAL A 26 -0.30 4.69 4.25
CA VAL A 26 -0.34 3.97 5.55
C VAL A 26 -0.11 2.47 5.37
N TYR A 27 0.77 1.88 6.18
CA TYR A 27 0.98 0.43 6.22
C TYR A 27 -0.11 -0.31 6.99
N LYS A 28 -0.30 -1.59 6.67
CA LYS A 28 -1.26 -2.49 7.31
C LYS A 28 -1.11 -2.49 8.84
N ASP A 29 0.11 -2.58 9.35
CA ASP A 29 0.33 -2.69 10.79
C ASP A 29 0.02 -1.38 11.52
N GLU A 30 0.25 -0.23 10.88
CA GLU A 30 -0.14 1.09 11.40
C GLU A 30 -1.66 1.20 11.48
N VAL A 31 -2.39 0.72 10.47
CA VAL A 31 -3.87 0.64 10.52
C VAL A 31 -4.33 -0.18 11.72
N LEU A 32 -3.77 -1.38 11.91
CA LEU A 32 -4.16 -2.26 13.01
C LEU A 32 -3.89 -1.63 14.38
N GLN A 33 -2.73 -0.98 14.56
CA GLN A 33 -2.39 -0.27 15.80
C GLN A 33 -3.31 0.92 16.07
N LEU A 34 -3.63 1.72 15.04
CA LEU A 34 -4.50 2.88 15.16
C LEU A 34 -5.94 2.46 15.47
N VAL A 35 -6.46 1.42 14.82
CA VAL A 35 -7.80 0.89 15.11
C VAL A 35 -7.87 0.35 16.53
N ALA A 36 -6.89 -0.49 16.94
CA ALA A 36 -6.86 -1.04 18.29
C ALA A 36 -6.79 0.05 19.37
N SER A 37 -5.88 1.03 19.22
CA SER A 37 -5.76 2.13 20.20
C SER A 37 -6.97 3.06 20.23
N ALA A 38 -7.62 3.28 19.09
CA ALA A 38 -8.83 4.10 19.02
C ALA A 38 -10.02 3.38 19.67
N GLN A 39 -10.17 2.06 19.50
CA GLN A 39 -11.23 1.29 20.16
C GLN A 39 -11.13 1.27 21.70
N VAL A 40 -9.92 1.45 22.27
CA VAL A 40 -9.75 1.58 23.73
C VAL A 40 -10.23 2.95 24.24
N THR A 41 -10.16 3.99 23.41
CA THR A 41 -10.32 5.40 23.83
C THR A 41 -11.54 6.11 23.24
N SER A 42 -12.15 5.57 22.18
CA SER A 42 -13.36 6.09 21.56
C SER A 42 -14.31 4.94 21.26
N VAL A 43 -15.61 5.22 21.47
CA VAL A 43 -16.72 4.29 21.25
C VAL A 43 -17.32 4.48 19.84
N HIS A 44 -16.97 5.56 19.13
CA HIS A 44 -17.60 5.91 17.85
C HIS A 44 -16.67 5.67 16.65
N PRO A 45 -17.12 4.90 15.63
CA PRO A 45 -16.35 4.66 14.40
C PRO A 45 -15.87 5.92 13.68
N SER A 46 -16.60 7.04 13.78
CA SER A 46 -16.22 8.33 13.18
C SER A 46 -14.88 8.87 13.71
N ASP A 47 -14.60 8.67 14.98
CA ASP A 47 -13.39 9.17 15.62
C ASP A 47 -12.17 8.35 15.19
N VAL A 48 -12.37 7.02 15.06
CA VAL A 48 -11.35 6.11 14.51
C VAL A 48 -11.00 6.53 13.09
N CYS A 49 -12.00 6.75 12.23
CA CYS A 49 -11.79 7.23 10.85
C CYS A 49 -11.03 8.57 10.82
N SER A 50 -11.39 9.52 11.70
CA SER A 50 -10.74 10.83 11.76
C SER A 50 -9.25 10.71 12.12
N ARG A 51 -8.91 9.85 13.08
CA ARG A 51 -7.51 9.56 13.46
C ARG A 51 -6.73 8.91 12.32
N LEU A 52 -7.34 7.95 11.62
CA LEU A 52 -6.74 7.29 10.45
C LEU A 52 -6.46 8.30 9.33
N VAL A 53 -7.43 9.16 8.98
CA VAL A 53 -7.25 10.20 7.96
C VAL A 53 -6.16 11.19 8.35
N HIS A 54 -6.14 11.62 9.62
CA HIS A 54 -5.09 12.51 10.11
C HIS A 54 -3.70 11.87 10.00
N HIS A 55 -3.56 10.60 10.41
CA HIS A 55 -2.30 9.86 10.29
C HIS A 55 -1.86 9.71 8.82
N ALA A 56 -2.79 9.37 7.92
CA ALA A 56 -2.50 9.27 6.50
C ALA A 56 -1.97 10.60 5.92
N ARG A 57 -2.54 11.74 6.33
CA ARG A 57 -2.14 13.08 5.88
C ARG A 57 -0.93 13.66 6.61
N ALA A 58 -0.61 13.17 7.80
CA ALA A 58 0.46 13.73 8.63
C ALA A 58 1.80 13.75 7.88
N PHE A 59 2.46 14.90 7.90
CA PHE A 59 3.77 15.10 7.31
C PHE A 59 4.81 14.27 8.08
N VAL A 60 5.58 13.45 7.37
CA VAL A 60 6.77 12.79 7.93
C VAL A 60 7.93 13.78 7.74
N PRO A 61 8.56 14.30 8.81
CA PRO A 61 9.74 15.15 8.71
C PRO A 61 10.82 14.45 7.89
N ALA A 62 11.70 15.23 7.27
CA ALA A 62 12.74 14.77 6.35
C ALA A 62 14.11 14.48 7.03
N ASP A 63 14.13 14.24 8.34
CA ASP A 63 15.37 14.11 9.14
C ASP A 63 15.48 12.87 10.07
N THR A 64 14.74 11.81 9.80
CA THR A 64 14.99 10.48 10.36
C THR A 64 15.67 9.62 9.32
N SER A 65 16.84 9.11 9.67
CA SER A 65 17.76 8.25 8.89
C SER A 65 17.17 6.91 8.37
N GLN A 66 15.85 6.76 8.36
CA GLN A 66 15.06 5.65 7.80
C GLN A 66 14.02 6.11 6.75
N GLU A 67 14.04 7.38 6.37
CA GLU A 67 13.11 8.00 5.44
C GLU A 67 13.13 7.42 4.04
N SER A 68 11.91 7.22 3.53
CA SER A 68 11.49 6.77 2.19
C SER A 68 10.71 5.46 2.16
N ALA A 69 10.56 4.80 3.30
CA ALA A 69 9.72 3.62 3.42
C ALA A 69 8.22 4.01 3.37
N LEU A 70 7.77 4.74 2.36
CA LEU A 70 6.35 5.02 2.15
C LEU A 70 5.69 3.81 1.46
N PRO A 71 4.45 3.44 1.81
CA PRO A 71 3.80 2.26 1.23
C PRO A 71 3.73 2.31 -0.30
N PHE A 72 3.42 3.46 -0.91
CA PHE A 72 3.40 3.56 -2.37
C PHE A 72 4.78 3.34 -2.99
N ALA A 73 5.85 3.83 -2.36
CA ALA A 73 7.22 3.69 -2.84
C ALA A 73 7.67 2.23 -2.74
N ALA A 74 7.34 1.58 -1.61
CA ALA A 74 7.56 0.16 -1.39
C ALA A 74 6.77 -0.72 -2.38
N ALA A 75 5.53 -0.34 -2.71
CA ALA A 75 4.71 -1.02 -3.72
C ALA A 75 5.28 -0.86 -5.13
N ALA A 76 5.73 0.35 -5.49
CA ALA A 76 6.41 0.61 -6.76
C ALA A 76 7.72 -0.18 -6.88
N ALA A 77 8.50 -0.27 -5.79
CA ALA A 77 9.70 -1.08 -5.71
C ALA A 77 9.41 -2.57 -5.90
N SER A 78 8.38 -3.10 -5.22
CA SER A 78 7.95 -4.49 -5.37
C SER A 78 7.55 -4.81 -6.82
N ALA A 79 6.77 -3.92 -7.44
CA ALA A 79 6.37 -4.07 -8.85
C ALA A 79 7.57 -3.97 -9.82
N TYR A 80 8.53 -3.09 -9.55
CA TYR A 80 9.78 -3.01 -10.32
C TYR A 80 10.53 -4.34 -10.26
N VAL A 81 10.76 -4.87 -9.07
CA VAL A 81 11.50 -6.12 -8.85
C VAL A 81 10.82 -7.31 -9.53
N ALA A 82 9.49 -7.44 -9.39
CA ALA A 82 8.72 -8.47 -10.06
C ALA A 82 8.89 -8.41 -11.59
N ARG A 83 8.80 -7.21 -12.17
CA ARG A 83 8.92 -7.03 -13.62
C ARG A 83 10.32 -7.31 -14.15
N VAL A 84 11.36 -6.95 -13.40
CA VAL A 84 12.74 -7.29 -13.80
C VAL A 84 12.96 -8.80 -13.82
N ASN A 85 12.39 -9.52 -12.85
CA ASN A 85 12.47 -10.98 -12.78
C ASN A 85 11.65 -11.69 -13.88
N GLU A 86 10.50 -11.15 -14.27
CA GLU A 86 9.62 -11.74 -15.29
C GLU A 86 10.14 -11.55 -16.73
N MET A 87 10.74 -10.39 -17.03
CA MET A 87 11.09 -10.01 -18.40
C MET A 87 12.57 -10.23 -18.77
N SER A 88 13.36 -10.87 -17.91
CA SER A 88 14.78 -11.22 -18.14
C SER A 88 15.60 -10.10 -18.81
N TYR A 89 15.54 -8.89 -18.26
CA TYR A 89 16.29 -7.75 -18.80
C TYR A 89 17.81 -7.99 -18.75
N ASP A 90 18.51 -7.80 -19.87
CA ASP A 90 19.97 -7.89 -19.97
C ASP A 90 20.67 -6.53 -19.80
N ASN A 91 20.24 -5.75 -18.80
CA ASN A 91 20.85 -4.46 -18.49
C ASN A 91 21.38 -4.48 -17.05
N LYS A 92 22.70 -4.34 -16.89
CA LYS A 92 23.37 -4.33 -15.58
C LYS A 92 22.85 -3.25 -14.64
N GLU A 93 22.57 -2.05 -15.14
CA GLU A 93 22.05 -0.94 -14.35
C GLU A 93 20.65 -1.24 -13.80
N VAL A 94 19.81 -1.94 -14.59
CA VAL A 94 18.48 -2.37 -14.17
C VAL A 94 18.55 -3.34 -12.99
N HIS A 95 19.51 -4.28 -13.00
CA HIS A 95 19.74 -5.22 -11.91
C HIS A 95 20.34 -4.55 -10.66
N ILE A 96 21.27 -3.60 -10.82
CA ILE A 96 21.79 -2.81 -9.68
C ILE A 96 20.65 -2.07 -8.98
N ARG A 97 19.77 -1.41 -9.74
CA ARG A 97 18.59 -0.73 -9.19
C ARG A 97 17.64 -1.70 -8.50
N LYS A 98 17.44 -2.89 -9.08
CA LYS A 98 16.63 -3.96 -8.47
C LYS A 98 17.18 -4.30 -7.09
N ASP A 99 18.47 -4.61 -6.98
CA ASP A 99 19.09 -5.05 -5.73
C ASP A 99 19.02 -3.94 -4.67
N GLN A 100 19.30 -2.68 -5.04
CA GLN A 100 19.13 -1.52 -4.16
C GLN A 100 17.69 -1.37 -3.62
N LEU A 101 16.69 -1.61 -4.48
CA LEU A 101 15.27 -1.55 -4.08
C LEU A 101 14.89 -2.72 -3.17
N VAL A 102 15.44 -3.92 -3.40
CA VAL A 102 15.24 -5.07 -2.51
C VAL A 102 15.79 -4.75 -1.12
N ASP A 103 17.04 -4.31 -1.04
CA ASP A 103 17.70 -4.00 0.24
C ASP A 103 16.93 -2.94 1.04
N ARG A 104 16.40 -1.93 0.34
CA ARG A 104 15.64 -0.83 0.95
C ARG A 104 14.26 -1.23 1.44
N PHE A 105 13.53 -2.08 0.71
CA PHE A 105 12.08 -2.27 0.93
C PHE A 105 11.64 -3.69 1.29
N LYS A 106 12.52 -4.70 1.25
CA LYS A 106 12.14 -6.11 1.48
C LYS A 106 11.42 -6.33 2.82
N SER A 107 11.83 -5.63 3.88
CA SER A 107 11.18 -5.71 5.20
C SER A 107 9.79 -5.07 5.25
N LYS A 108 9.46 -4.19 4.28
CA LYS A 108 8.21 -3.44 4.21
C LYS A 108 7.14 -4.11 3.35
N TRP A 109 7.51 -4.98 2.41
CA TRP A 109 6.53 -5.66 1.54
C TRP A 109 5.43 -6.42 2.30
N PRO A 110 5.70 -7.15 3.42
CA PRO A 110 4.65 -7.81 4.20
C PRO A 110 3.67 -6.84 4.91
N GLN A 111 4.09 -5.58 5.04
CA GLN A 111 3.32 -4.51 5.67
C GLN A 111 2.45 -3.75 4.66
N LEU A 112 2.67 -3.95 3.35
CA LEU A 112 1.80 -3.38 2.34
C LEU A 112 0.39 -3.92 2.51
N LEU A 113 -0.60 -3.02 2.42
CA LEU A 113 -1.97 -3.44 2.30
C LEU A 113 -2.10 -4.28 1.03
N ALA A 114 -2.50 -5.54 1.20
CA ALA A 114 -2.71 -6.41 0.07
C ALA A 114 -3.76 -5.75 -0.83
N ARG A 115 -3.38 -5.40 -2.06
CA ARG A 115 -4.37 -5.12 -3.11
C ARG A 115 -5.09 -6.44 -3.34
N GLN A 116 -6.19 -6.69 -2.63
CA GLN A 116 -7.04 -7.82 -2.91
C GLN A 116 -7.70 -7.58 -4.27
N VAL A 117 -6.96 -7.90 -5.31
CA VAL A 117 -7.50 -8.13 -6.62
C VAL A 117 -7.04 -9.53 -6.97
N LEU A 118 -7.73 -10.50 -6.35
CA LEU A 118 -7.79 -11.87 -6.84
C LEU A 118 -8.63 -11.84 -8.13
N ILE A 119 -8.17 -11.09 -9.14
CA ILE A 119 -8.48 -11.42 -10.51
C ILE A 119 -7.72 -12.73 -10.69
N ALA A 120 -8.48 -13.84 -10.71
CA ALA A 120 -7.93 -15.10 -11.16
C ALA A 120 -7.00 -14.80 -12.34
N LYS A 121 -5.78 -15.33 -12.33
CA LYS A 121 -4.77 -15.22 -13.40
C LYS A 121 -5.27 -15.77 -14.76
N THR A 122 -6.57 -15.84 -14.98
CA THR A 122 -7.24 -16.36 -16.16
C THR A 122 -7.34 -15.33 -17.28
N ASN A 123 -7.14 -14.04 -17.02
CA ASN A 123 -7.39 -13.00 -18.04
C ASN A 123 -6.22 -12.07 -18.40
N MET A 124 -5.03 -12.18 -17.77
CA MET A 124 -3.89 -11.40 -18.26
C MET A 124 -3.36 -12.03 -19.55
N LYS A 125 -3.69 -11.42 -20.68
CA LYS A 125 -3.14 -11.81 -21.98
C LYS A 125 -1.68 -11.36 -22.05
N PRO A 126 -0.81 -12.09 -22.79
CA PRO A 126 0.51 -11.59 -23.16
C PRO A 126 0.32 -10.25 -23.90
N GLY A 127 0.82 -9.15 -23.31
CA GLY A 127 0.63 -7.80 -23.85
C GLY A 127 -0.35 -6.91 -23.09
N ASP A 128 -0.89 -7.33 -21.94
CA ASP A 128 -1.58 -6.42 -21.02
C ASP A 128 -0.61 -5.28 -20.65
N VAL A 129 -0.93 -4.09 -21.17
CA VAL A 129 -0.09 -2.90 -21.10
C VAL A 129 0.11 -2.57 -19.63
N SER A 130 1.34 -2.79 -19.15
CA SER A 130 1.72 -2.41 -17.80
C SER A 130 1.44 -0.92 -17.61
N HIS A 131 0.58 -0.58 -16.63
CA HIS A 131 0.18 0.81 -16.37
C HIS A 131 1.34 1.78 -16.18
N TYR A 132 2.49 1.27 -15.70
CA TYR A 132 3.72 2.03 -15.53
C TYR A 132 4.90 1.35 -16.22
N SER A 133 5.70 2.13 -16.93
CA SER A 133 7.02 1.75 -17.41
C SER A 133 7.98 1.48 -16.24
N LEU A 134 9.05 0.73 -16.51
CA LEU A 134 10.07 0.42 -15.51
C LEU A 134 10.74 1.68 -14.94
N ALA A 135 10.97 2.69 -15.78
CA ALA A 135 11.50 3.99 -15.36
C ALA A 135 10.52 4.78 -14.47
N GLN A 136 9.21 4.71 -14.74
CA GLN A 136 8.19 5.31 -13.87
C GLN A 136 8.16 4.62 -12.51
N LEU A 137 8.20 3.29 -12.46
CA LEU A 137 8.23 2.54 -11.21
C LEU A 137 9.45 2.89 -10.36
N TYR A 138 10.63 3.00 -10.99
CA TYR A 138 11.83 3.42 -10.27
C TYR A 138 11.70 4.83 -9.69
N ARG A 139 11.23 5.80 -10.48
CA ARG A 139 11.00 7.17 -9.99
C ARG A 139 10.04 7.19 -8.81
N MET A 140 8.92 6.46 -8.90
CA MET A 140 7.95 6.35 -7.81
C MET A 140 8.58 5.73 -6.56
N ALA A 141 9.39 4.68 -6.70
CA ALA A 141 10.08 4.04 -5.58
C ALA A 141 11.13 4.94 -4.89
N THR A 142 11.59 5.99 -5.57
CA THR A 142 12.54 6.96 -5.02
C THR A 142 11.90 8.19 -4.38
N LEU A 143 10.58 8.34 -4.49
CA LEU A 143 9.88 9.47 -3.87
C LEU A 143 9.91 9.35 -2.34
N THR A 144 10.15 10.47 -1.68
CA THR A 144 10.30 10.57 -0.22
C THR A 144 9.13 11.25 0.47
N LYS A 145 8.16 11.76 -0.30
CA LYS A 145 7.00 12.48 0.21
C LYS A 145 5.73 11.67 0.02
N LYS A 146 4.82 11.77 0.98
CA LYS A 146 3.45 11.23 0.88
C LYS A 146 2.73 11.82 -0.32
N LYS A 147 1.83 11.05 -0.92
CA LYS A 147 1.04 11.52 -2.05
C LYS A 147 -0.10 12.41 -1.56
N PRO A 148 -0.40 13.53 -2.25
CA PRO A 148 -1.47 14.45 -1.88
C PRO A 148 -2.87 13.95 -2.33
N ASP A 149 -3.04 12.65 -2.51
CA ASP A 149 -4.24 12.06 -3.11
C ASP A 149 -5.49 12.22 -2.22
N ASP A 150 -6.66 12.01 -2.82
CA ASP A 150 -7.94 11.97 -2.13
C ASP A 150 -7.97 10.79 -1.14
N ILE A 151 -7.81 11.11 0.14
CA ILE A 151 -7.87 10.15 1.25
C ILE A 151 -9.29 10.11 1.80
N SER A 152 -9.94 8.96 1.70
CA SER A 152 -11.23 8.67 2.33
C SER A 152 -11.17 7.32 3.06
N VAL A 153 -11.88 7.25 4.19
CA VAL A 153 -11.96 6.06 5.05
C VAL A 153 -13.40 5.95 5.56
N ALA A 154 -13.96 4.74 5.51
CA ALA A 154 -15.26 4.42 6.09
C ALA A 154 -15.16 3.13 6.92
N MET A 155 -15.77 3.17 8.10
CA MET A 155 -15.76 2.08 9.07
C MET A 155 -17.19 1.71 9.45
N LEU A 156 -17.46 0.41 9.48
CA LEU A 156 -18.72 -0.18 9.92
C LEU A 156 -18.41 -1.23 10.98
N GLU A 157 -19.20 -1.26 12.04
CA GLU A 157 -19.21 -2.37 13.00
C GLU A 157 -20.42 -3.25 12.73
N PHE A 158 -20.21 -4.56 12.63
CA PHE A 158 -21.28 -5.53 12.41
C PHE A 158 -21.89 -5.95 13.76
N GLY A 159 -23.12 -5.54 14.03
CA GLY A 159 -23.83 -5.74 15.30
C GLY A 159 -24.88 -6.84 15.28
#